data_AF-A0A251ZB81-F1
#
_entry.id   AF-A0A251ZB81-F1
#
_cell.length_a   1.000
_cell.length_b   1.000
_cell.length_c   1.000
_cell.angle_alpha   90.00
_cell.angle_beta   90.00
_cell.angle_gamma   90.00
#
_symmetry.space_group_name_H-M   'P 1'
#
loop_
_entity.id
_entity.type
_entity.pdbx_description
1 polymer ?
#
loop_
_entity_poly.entity_id
_entity_poly.type
_entity_poly.pdbx_seq_one_letter_code
_entity_poly.pdbx_strand_id
1 'polypeptide(L)' 'MSINRTAKGIVLVPCLLLGGAFLSAAAWGSESNQTLAIWLGIALLAGGFLAQLIPTEKD' A
#
# COMPACT_ATOMS: atom_id res chain seq x y z
N MET A 1 -22.14 7.41 -1.18
CA MET A 1 -21.25 7.71 -2.31
C MET A 1 -20.67 6.39 -2.76
N SER A 2 -21.01 5.94 -3.97
CA SER A 2 -20.64 4.63 -4.50
C SER A 2 -19.12 4.46 -4.47
N ILE A 3 -18.62 3.53 -3.64
CA ILE A 3 -17.27 2.99 -3.80
C ILE A 3 -17.34 2.14 -5.05
N ASN A 4 -16.71 2.61 -6.12
CA ASN A 4 -16.68 1.91 -7.40
C ASN A 4 -15.32 1.21 -7.59
N ARG A 5 -15.25 0.16 -8.41
CA ARG A 5 -14.03 -0.65 -8.62
C ARG A 5 -12.81 0.21 -8.99
N THR A 6 -13.01 1.29 -9.76
CA THR A 6 -11.96 2.25 -10.12
C THR A 6 -11.38 2.98 -8.92
N ALA A 7 -12.20 3.37 -7.93
CA ALA A 7 -11.75 4.03 -6.72
C ALA A 7 -10.83 3.12 -5.88
N LYS A 8 -11.13 1.81 -5.84
CA LYS A 8 -10.28 0.82 -5.17
C LYS A 8 -8.94 0.66 -5.88
N GLY A 9 -8.94 0.64 -7.21
CA GLY A 9 -7.72 0.62 -8.02
C GLY A 9 -6.83 1.85 -7.82
N ILE A 10 -7.43 3.05 -7.78
CA ILE A 10 -6.71 4.32 -7.55
C ILE A 10 -6.00 4.33 -6.19
N VAL A 11 -6.53 3.67 -5.17
CA VAL A 11 -5.89 3.57 -3.85
C VAL A 11 -4.86 2.43 -3.80
N LEU A 12 -5.17 1.29 -4.43
CA LEU A 12 -4.30 0.11 -4.45
C LEU A 12 -2.95 0.41 -5.13
N VAL A 13 -2.98 1.01 -6.32
CA VAL A 13 -1.78 1.24 -7.14
C VAL A 13 -0.71 2.07 -6.39
N PRO A 14 -1.00 3.26 -5.84
CA PRO A 14 0.00 4.02 -5.10
C PRO A 14 0.45 3.30 -3.83
N CYS A 15 -0.44 2.60 -3.12
CA CYS A 15 -0.03 1.78 -1.96
C CYS A 15 1.01 0.71 -2.32
N LEU A 16 0.81 0.00 -3.44
CA LEU A 16 1.75 -1.02 -3.91
C LEU A 16 3.08 -0.42 -4.37
N LEU A 17 3.04 0.66 -5.17
CA LEU A 17 4.23 1.33 -5.68
C LEU A 17 5.07 1.93 -4.55
N LEU A 18 4.43 2.65 -3.63
CA LEU A 18 5.11 3.30 -2.51
C LEU A 18 5.59 2.26 -1.49
N GLY A 19 4.79 1.24 -1.19
CA GLY A 19 5.17 0.14 -0.31
C GLY A 19 6.39 -0.64 -0.82
N GLY A 20 6.43 -0.93 -2.13
CA GLY A 20 7.59 -1.53 -2.79
C GLY A 20 8.83 -0.63 -2.77
N ALA A 21 8.66 0.69 -2.95
CA ALA A 21 9.75 1.64 -2.85
C ALA A 21 10.37 1.67 -1.44
N PHE A 22 9.55 1.65 -0.38
CA PHE A 22 10.03 1.58 1.00
C PHE A 22 10.71 0.25 1.33
N LEU A 23 10.19 -0.89 0.85
CA LEU A 23 10.87 -2.18 1.00
C LEU A 23 12.20 -2.23 0.23
N SER A 24 12.27 -1.64 -0.96
CA SER A 24 13.50 -1.53 -1.74
C SER A 24 14.52 -0.62 -1.04
N ALA A 25 14.06 0.47 -0.41
CA ALA A 25 14.88 1.31 0.44
C ALA A 25 15.35 0.59 1.71
N ALA A 26 14.59 -0.36 2.25
CA ALA A 26 15.06 -1.20 3.35
C ALA A 26 16.11 -2.25 2.92
N ALA A 27 16.06 -2.71 1.66
CA ALA A 27 16.99 -3.69 1.12
C ALA A 27 18.35 -3.08 0.74
N TRP A 28 18.38 -1.84 0.26
CA TRP A 28 19.58 -1.17 -0.25
C TRP A 28 19.91 0.18 0.39
N GLY A 29 19.07 0.69 1.29
CA GLY A 29 19.26 1.99 1.94
C GLY A 29 20.06 1.94 3.24
N SER A 30 20.19 3.10 3.88
CA SER A 30 20.92 3.26 5.14
C SER A 30 20.25 2.53 6.31
N GLU A 31 21.05 1.83 7.13
CA GLU A 31 20.56 1.13 8.33
C GLU A 31 19.78 2.03 9.30
N SER A 32 20.13 3.32 9.36
CA SER A 32 19.48 4.30 10.25
C SER A 32 17.95 4.37 10.10
N ASN A 33 17.44 4.10 8.90
CA ASN A 33 16.00 4.17 8.59
C ASN A 33 15.44 2.83 8.10
N GLN A 34 16.22 1.74 8.19
CA GLN A 34 15.84 0.44 7.64
C GLN A 34 14.60 -0.13 8.32
N THR A 35 14.58 -0.13 9.66
CA THR A 35 13.41 -0.58 10.44
C THR A 35 12.16 0.21 10.07
N LEU A 36 12.28 1.55 9.98
CA LEU A 36 11.16 2.40 9.61
C LEU A 36 10.67 2.08 8.19
N ALA A 37 11.58 1.90 7.24
CA ALA A 37 11.26 1.60 5.85
C ALA A 37 10.56 0.23 5.70
N ILE A 38 10.96 -0.79 6.46
CA ILE A 38 10.28 -2.09 6.48
C ILE A 38 8.85 -1.92 6.99
N TRP A 39 8.67 -1.29 8.15
CA TRP A 39 7.34 -1.13 8.75
C TRP A 39 6.42 -0.30 7.86
N LEU A 40 6.91 0.79 7.28
CA LEU A 40 6.12 1.62 6.38
C LEU A 40 5.76 0.86 5.11
N GLY A 41 6.72 0.17 4.49
CA GLY A 41 6.48 -0.62 3.30
C GLY A 41 5.43 -1.72 3.51
N ILE A 42 5.54 -2.47 4.61
CA ILE A 42 4.55 -3.50 4.98
C ILE A 42 3.18 -2.86 5.25
N ALA A 43 3.12 -1.76 6.00
CA ALA A 43 1.86 -1.10 6.32
C ALA A 43 1.12 -0.59 5.07
N LEU A 44 1.85 -0.05 4.09
CA LEU A 44 1.26 0.39 2.83
C LEU A 44 0.79 -0.77 1.96
N LEU A 45 1.56 -1.85 1.86
CA LEU A 45 1.15 -3.06 1.12
C LEU A 45 -0.11 -3.68 1.75
N ALA A 46 -0.10 -3.86 3.08
CA ALA A 46 -1.23 -4.37 3.82
C ALA A 46 -2.45 -3.45 3.67
N GLY A 47 -2.29 -2.14 3.85
CA GLY A 47 -3.37 -1.15 3.69
C GLY A 47 -4.00 -1.17 2.30
N GLY A 48 -3.18 -1.26 1.24
CA GLY A 48 -3.66 -1.39 -0.14
C GLY A 48 -4.47 -2.68 -0.36
N PHE A 49 -4.01 -3.80 0.20
CA PHE A 49 -4.75 -5.07 0.16
C PHE A 49 -6.03 -5.02 1.00
N LEU A 50 -6.01 -4.43 2.19
CA LEU A 50 -7.20 -4.26 3.02
C LEU A 50 -8.24 -3.34 2.35
N ALA A 51 -7.81 -2.34 1.59
CA ALA A 51 -8.71 -1.50 0.79
C ALA A 51 -9.49 -2.32 -0.25
N GLN A 52 -8.95 -3.45 -0.70
CA GLN A 52 -9.66 -4.40 -1.57
C GLN A 52 -10.78 -5.16 -0.85
N LEU A 53 -10.79 -5.20 0.48
CA LEU A 53 -11.83 -5.86 1.28
C LEU A 53 -13.03 -4.94 1.54
N ILE A 54 -12.89 -3.63 1.31
CA ILE A 54 -13.99 -2.68 1.48
C ILE A 54 -15.09 -3.02 0.47
N PRO A 55 -16.33 -3.31 0.93
CA PRO A 55 -17.41 -3.67 0.03
C PRO A 55 -17.68 -2.53 -0.96
N THR A 56 -17.71 -2.90 -2.24
CA THR A 56 -18.28 -2.04 -3.29
C THR A 56 -19.80 -2.23 -3.22
N GLU A 57 -20.56 -1.14 -3.30
CA GLU A 57 -22.02 -1.23 -3.37
C GLU A 57 -22.38 -2.08 -4.60
N LYS A 58 -23.26 -3.04 -4.39
CA LYS A 58 -23.65 -4.09 -5.34
C LYS A 58 -24.55 -3.47 -6.41
N ASP A 59 -24.30 -3.79 -7.68
CA ASP A 59 -25.39 -3.89 -8.66
C ASP A 59 -26.43 -4.93 -8.18
#